data_AF-A0A929L4R5-F1
#
_entry.id   AF-A0A929L4R5-F1
#
_cell.length_a   1.000
_cell.length_b   1.000
_cell.length_c   1.000
_cell.angle_alpha   90.00
_cell.angle_beta   90.00
_cell.angle_gamma   90.00
#
_symmetry.space_group_name_H-M   'P 1'
#
loop_
_entity.id
_entity.type
_entity.pdbx_description
1 polymer ?
#
loop_
_entity_poly.entity_id
_entity_poly.type
_entity_poly.pdbx_seq_one_letter_code
_entity_poly.pdbx_strand_id
1 'polypeptide(L)'
;MKIRLLFLLNLLSIGAYAQMTDGPYVFVRNGRTVQKSLSMKDGRAVVNADSLGKVSEIAVEVSSHPEWTFKVKLRSALSIAKPVSKGASKMLFLSDIEGEFAAFRSILLANGVIDEKYRWTYGQGQLIIAGDLFDRGKEVLPYLWLLYKLEAEGNVHVILGNHDIMNLQGDFRYVAPEYKANAKLMGESYADLFAANTELGRWLRTKNVIEKVGDVLVLHGGVSPAVNKMGWSLNRINNTARSFYTTPMKSLPDSLKDLMGGQGLFWYRGYFSAPKTTMAAVDSTLQLFSAKTILVGHTILAKNIAVYYHGKVIGVDVNQHAGKHNAALLENGQWFLLDDKGSKQPLVYRKENDEVKAGDIN
;
A
#
# COMPACT_ATOMS: atom_id res chain seq x y z
N MET A 1 26.80 22.87 -9.14
CA MET A 1 26.15 24.14 -8.76
C MET A 1 24.65 23.89 -8.64
N LYS A 2 24.10 23.74 -7.42
CA LYS A 2 22.66 23.55 -7.19
C LYS A 2 21.99 24.92 -7.35
N ILE A 3 21.29 25.15 -8.45
CA ILE A 3 20.49 26.37 -8.62
C ILE A 3 19.15 26.11 -7.91
N ARG A 4 19.03 26.60 -6.67
CA ARG A 4 17.76 26.68 -5.95
C ARG A 4 17.01 27.90 -6.47
N LEU A 5 15.99 27.68 -7.30
CA LEU A 5 15.15 28.76 -7.79
C LEU A 5 13.95 28.88 -6.84
N LEU A 6 14.05 29.79 -5.86
CA LEU A 6 12.97 30.08 -4.92
C LEU A 6 11.96 31.01 -5.61
N PHE A 7 10.82 30.50 -6.04
CA PHE A 7 9.70 31.35 -6.44
C PHE A 7 8.87 31.69 -5.19
N LEU A 8 9.02 32.91 -4.67
CA LEU A 8 8.02 33.47 -3.76
C LEU A 8 6.79 33.89 -4.56
N LEU A 9 5.80 32.99 -4.68
CA LEU A 9 4.45 33.46 -4.98
C LEU A 9 3.87 34.10 -3.72
N ASN A 10 3.78 35.43 -3.70
CA ASN A 10 2.88 36.10 -2.77
C ASN A 10 1.46 35.89 -3.26
N LEU A 11 0.63 35.10 -2.57
CA LEU A 11 -0.84 35.27 -2.52
C LEU A 11 -1.52 34.29 -1.53
N LEU A 12 -2.53 34.85 -0.85
CA LEU A 12 -3.56 34.26 0.02
C LEU A 12 -3.13 33.84 1.44
N SER A 13 -3.74 34.48 2.44
CA SER A 13 -3.93 33.93 3.77
C SER A 13 -4.86 32.72 3.66
N ILE A 14 -4.28 31.55 3.40
CA ILE A 14 -5.02 30.30 3.36
C ILE A 14 -5.00 29.75 4.79
N GLY A 15 -6.12 29.91 5.49
CA GLY A 15 -6.31 29.38 6.82
C GLY A 15 -6.23 27.85 6.87
N ALA A 16 -5.78 27.34 8.02
CA ALA A 16 -6.06 26.05 8.66
C ALA A 16 -5.98 24.70 7.91
N TYR A 17 -5.74 24.67 6.58
CA TYR A 17 -5.94 23.45 5.78
C TYR A 17 -4.73 22.99 4.95
N ALA A 18 -3.55 23.59 5.06
CA ALA A 18 -2.34 23.03 4.44
C ALA A 18 -1.60 22.16 5.47
N GLN A 19 -1.11 20.99 5.05
CA GLN A 19 -0.11 20.27 5.85
C GLN A 19 1.11 21.17 6.07
N MET A 20 1.81 21.01 7.20
CA MET A 20 3.02 21.79 7.45
C MET A 20 4.06 21.54 6.35
N THR A 21 4.09 20.30 5.82
CA THR A 21 4.96 19.86 4.73
C THR A 21 4.25 18.83 3.86
N ASP A 22 4.41 18.88 2.55
CA ASP A 22 3.93 17.87 1.59
C ASP A 22 4.98 17.67 0.48
N GLY A 23 5.17 16.44 0.02
CA GLY A 23 6.27 16.04 -0.85
C GLY A 23 7.37 15.23 -0.15
N PRO A 24 8.47 14.93 -0.84
CA PRO A 24 8.76 15.34 -2.21
C PRO A 24 8.01 14.52 -3.26
N TYR A 25 7.53 15.20 -4.30
CA TYR A 25 7.05 14.60 -5.55
C TYR A 25 8.16 14.71 -6.59
N VAL A 26 8.59 13.56 -7.13
CA VAL A 26 9.70 13.52 -8.08
C VAL A 26 9.19 13.26 -9.49
N PHE A 27 9.37 14.24 -10.37
CA PHE A 27 8.97 14.21 -11.77
C PHE A 27 10.17 13.96 -12.67
N VAL A 28 9.96 13.25 -13.78
CA VAL A 28 10.90 13.11 -14.90
C VAL A 28 10.26 13.75 -16.11
N ARG A 29 10.77 14.93 -16.50
CA ARG A 29 10.24 15.74 -17.61
C ARG A 29 11.39 16.12 -18.54
N ASN A 30 11.26 15.83 -19.83
CA ASN A 30 12.25 16.19 -20.85
C ASN A 30 13.69 15.73 -20.50
N GLY A 31 13.83 14.51 -19.99
CA GLY A 31 15.12 13.95 -19.57
C GLY A 31 15.72 14.55 -18.30
N ARG A 32 14.98 15.42 -17.59
CA ARG A 32 15.39 16.02 -16.31
C ARG A 32 14.53 15.51 -15.17
N THR A 33 15.16 15.25 -14.04
CA THR A 33 14.47 14.92 -12.79
C THR A 33 14.27 16.19 -11.98
N VAL A 34 13.04 16.49 -11.59
CA VAL A 34 12.66 17.65 -10.78
C VAL A 34 11.92 17.16 -9.55
N GLN A 35 12.33 17.58 -8.37
CA GLN A 35 11.52 17.41 -7.16
C GLN A 35 10.69 18.66 -6.90
N LYS A 36 9.46 18.48 -6.44
CA LYS A 36 8.63 19.53 -5.85
C LYS A 36 8.19 19.14 -4.46
N SER A 37 8.17 20.10 -3.55
CA SER A 37 7.54 19.96 -2.24
C SER A 37 6.88 21.28 -1.84
N LEU A 38 6.02 21.21 -0.85
CA LEU A 38 5.37 22.33 -0.20
C LEU A 38 5.77 22.34 1.27
N SER A 39 6.08 23.53 1.79
CA SER A 39 6.44 23.75 3.19
C SER A 39 5.78 25.01 3.70
N MET A 40 5.43 25.07 4.98
CA MET A 40 4.92 26.29 5.61
C MET A 40 6.08 27.14 6.17
N LYS A 41 6.14 28.41 5.78
CA LYS A 41 7.09 29.40 6.31
C LYS A 41 6.36 30.68 6.67
N ASP A 42 6.50 31.15 7.91
CA ASP A 42 5.86 32.37 8.42
C ASP A 42 4.34 32.41 8.16
N GLY A 43 3.67 31.26 8.32
CA GLY A 43 2.23 31.10 8.09
C GLY A 43 1.80 31.07 6.62
N ARG A 44 2.75 30.99 5.67
CA ARG A 44 2.49 30.94 4.23
C ARG A 44 3.02 29.66 3.62
N ALA A 45 2.28 29.11 2.66
CA ALA A 45 2.75 27.99 1.86
C ALA A 45 3.86 28.46 0.91
N VAL A 46 4.98 27.74 0.90
CA VAL A 46 6.11 27.94 0.02
C VAL A 46 6.31 26.67 -0.81
N VAL A 47 6.33 26.84 -2.13
CA VAL A 47 6.64 25.76 -3.06
C VAL A 47 8.15 25.72 -3.30
N ASN A 48 8.74 24.58 -3.04
CA ASN A 48 10.14 24.31 -3.32
C ASN A 48 10.22 23.45 -4.58
N ALA A 49 11.06 23.85 -5.54
CA ALA A 49 11.30 23.10 -6.76
C ALA A 49 12.80 23.06 -7.08
N ASP A 50 13.37 21.85 -7.13
CA ASP A 50 14.79 21.63 -7.39
C ASP A 50 14.98 20.66 -8.55
N SER A 51 15.89 21.00 -9.47
CA SER A 51 16.39 20.03 -10.45
C SER A 51 17.39 19.10 -9.75
N LEU A 52 17.14 17.79 -9.83
CA LEU A 52 18.04 16.77 -9.30
C LEU A 52 19.13 16.45 -10.34
N GLY A 53 20.39 16.42 -9.88
CA GLY A 53 21.55 16.04 -10.69
C GLY A 53 21.68 14.51 -10.83
N LYS A 54 22.87 14.04 -11.21
CA LYS A 54 23.18 12.60 -11.38
C LYS A 54 23.10 11.77 -10.10
N VAL A 55 23.25 12.40 -8.93
CA VAL A 55 23.06 11.77 -7.62
C VAL A 55 21.71 12.21 -7.09
N SER A 56 20.77 11.27 -7.04
CA SER A 56 19.37 11.52 -6.72
C SER A 56 19.01 10.90 -5.37
N GLU A 57 19.51 11.52 -4.30
CA GLU A 57 19.00 11.28 -2.95
C GLU A 57 18.05 12.43 -2.60
N ILE A 58 16.88 12.08 -2.07
CA ILE A 58 15.83 13.01 -1.61
C ILE A 58 15.63 12.87 -0.11
N ALA A 59 15.25 13.96 0.56
CA ALA A 59 14.80 13.94 1.94
C ALA A 59 13.27 13.85 1.97
N VAL A 60 12.75 13.00 2.86
CA VAL A 60 11.32 12.76 3.05
C VAL A 60 11.00 13.18 4.47
N GLU A 61 10.24 14.26 4.59
CA GLU A 61 9.85 14.84 5.86
C GLU A 61 8.52 14.25 6.32
N VAL A 62 8.37 14.03 7.62
CA VAL A 62 7.13 13.55 8.25
C VAL A 62 6.51 14.76 8.94
N SER A 63 5.38 15.25 8.42
CA SER A 63 4.83 16.54 8.84
C SER A 63 4.51 16.61 10.34
N SER A 64 4.06 15.50 10.93
CA SER A 64 3.72 15.45 12.36
C SER A 64 4.95 15.29 13.26
N HIS A 65 6.07 14.77 12.74
CA HIS A 65 7.28 14.41 13.47
C HIS A 65 8.52 14.74 12.62
N PRO A 66 8.96 16.01 12.54
CA PRO A 66 10.10 16.40 11.69
C PRO A 66 11.40 15.65 11.99
N GLU A 67 11.58 15.17 13.23
CA GLU A 67 12.70 14.34 13.66
C GLU A 67 12.70 12.93 13.03
N TRP A 68 11.59 12.50 12.44
CA TRP A 68 11.46 11.24 11.69
C TRP A 68 11.85 11.37 10.22
N THR A 69 12.39 12.53 9.81
CA THR A 69 12.87 12.74 8.44
C THR A 69 13.92 11.71 8.05
N PHE A 70 13.77 11.13 6.87
CA PHE A 70 14.69 10.13 6.33
C PHE A 70 15.07 10.42 4.89
N LYS A 71 16.09 9.70 4.40
CA LYS A 71 16.58 9.87 3.03
C LYS A 71 16.30 8.65 2.16
N VAL A 72 15.95 8.92 0.91
CA VAL A 72 15.68 7.90 -0.10
C VAL A 72 16.57 8.13 -1.31
N LYS A 73 17.25 7.07 -1.73
CA LYS A 73 17.99 7.05 -3.00
C LYS A 73 17.04 6.64 -4.11
N LEU A 74 16.89 7.48 -5.14
CA LEU A 74 16.10 7.13 -6.31
C LEU A 74 16.78 6.02 -7.10
N ARG A 75 15.97 5.13 -7.65
CA ARG A 75 16.40 3.96 -8.42
C ARG A 75 16.56 4.35 -9.88
N SER A 76 17.68 3.96 -10.47
CA SER A 76 17.94 4.17 -11.90
C SER A 76 17.06 3.29 -12.80
N ALA A 77 16.57 2.17 -12.25
CA ALA A 77 15.69 1.24 -12.93
C ALA A 77 14.66 0.65 -11.95
N LEU A 78 13.45 0.45 -12.46
CA LEU A 78 12.36 -0.20 -11.75
C LEU A 78 12.03 -1.51 -12.48
N SER A 79 11.79 -2.57 -11.71
CA SER A 79 11.49 -3.90 -12.23
C SER A 79 10.10 -4.33 -11.78
N ILE A 80 9.36 -5.01 -12.66
CA ILE A 80 8.10 -5.65 -12.30
C ILE A 80 8.40 -6.83 -11.36
N ALA A 81 7.70 -6.90 -10.23
CA ALA A 81 7.83 -7.97 -9.27
C ALA A 81 7.38 -9.32 -9.85
N LYS A 82 8.06 -10.41 -9.49
CA LYS A 82 7.63 -11.75 -9.89
C LYS A 82 6.38 -12.12 -9.09
N PRO A 83 5.33 -12.66 -9.74
CA PRO A 83 4.10 -13.00 -9.01
C PRO A 83 4.22 -14.27 -8.17
N VAL A 84 5.32 -15.00 -8.28
CA VAL A 84 5.65 -16.16 -7.44
C VAL A 84 7.05 -15.99 -6.90
N SER A 85 7.20 -16.16 -5.59
CA SER A 85 8.49 -16.12 -4.89
C SER A 85 8.56 -17.19 -3.79
N LYS A 86 9.77 -17.52 -3.36
CA LYS A 86 9.96 -18.38 -2.19
C LYS A 86 9.61 -17.60 -0.93
N GLY A 87 8.98 -18.28 0.02
CA GLY A 87 8.74 -17.72 1.35
C GLY A 87 9.99 -17.83 2.22
N ALA A 88 10.26 -16.78 2.99
CA ALA A 88 11.27 -16.78 4.02
C ALA A 88 10.78 -17.56 5.26
N SER A 89 11.71 -17.91 6.15
CA SER A 89 11.36 -18.49 7.46
C SER A 89 10.61 -17.50 8.34
N LYS A 90 10.69 -16.20 8.06
CA LYS A 90 10.04 -15.12 8.82
C LYS A 90 9.42 -14.11 7.86
N MET A 91 8.09 -14.00 7.86
CA MET A 91 7.32 -13.16 6.94
C MET A 91 6.31 -12.32 7.72
N LEU A 92 6.42 -11.00 7.66
CA LEU A 92 5.51 -10.05 8.30
C LEU A 92 4.50 -9.52 7.28
N PHE A 93 3.22 -9.56 7.61
CA PHE A 93 2.12 -9.16 6.76
C PHE A 93 1.33 -8.00 7.38
N LEU A 94 1.09 -6.99 6.56
CA LEU A 94 0.32 -5.78 6.88
C LEU A 94 -0.60 -5.44 5.70
N SER A 95 -1.59 -4.60 5.95
CA SER A 95 -2.47 -4.05 4.93
C SER A 95 -3.07 -2.72 5.41
N ASP A 96 -3.65 -1.94 4.50
CA ASP A 96 -4.57 -0.84 4.81
C ASP A 96 -3.96 0.17 5.81
N ILE A 97 -2.70 0.55 5.58
CA ILE A 97 -2.03 1.57 6.40
C ILE A 97 -2.67 2.95 6.16
N GLU A 98 -3.15 3.23 4.94
CA GLU A 98 -3.97 4.40 4.62
C GLU A 98 -3.43 5.72 5.20
N GLY A 99 -2.11 5.94 5.06
CA GLY A 99 -1.43 7.16 5.51
C GLY A 99 -1.19 7.30 7.01
N GLU A 100 -1.39 6.25 7.81
CA GLU A 100 -1.01 6.18 9.24
C GLU A 100 0.47 5.80 9.41
N PHE A 101 1.38 6.71 9.03
CA PHE A 101 2.82 6.45 9.02
C PHE A 101 3.38 6.13 10.42
N ALA A 102 2.88 6.79 11.47
CA ALA A 102 3.30 6.51 12.85
C ALA A 102 3.06 5.04 13.24
N ALA A 103 1.89 4.49 12.88
CA ALA A 103 1.54 3.09 13.11
C ALA A 103 2.43 2.14 12.31
N PHE A 104 2.67 2.45 11.04
CA PHE A 104 3.56 1.65 10.21
C PHE A 104 4.99 1.63 10.79
N ARG A 105 5.52 2.81 11.14
CA ARG A 105 6.84 2.97 11.76
C ARG A 105 6.95 2.17 13.06
N SER A 106 6.00 2.30 13.98
CA SER A 106 6.05 1.63 15.28
C SER A 106 6.03 0.11 15.14
N ILE A 107 5.16 -0.44 14.29
CA ILE A 107 5.13 -1.88 14.00
C ILE A 107 6.47 -2.37 13.44
N LEU A 108 7.05 -1.66 12.46
CA LEU A 108 8.30 -2.10 11.85
C LEU A 108 9.49 -2.05 12.82
N LEU A 109 9.57 -1.02 13.67
CA LEU A 109 10.62 -0.89 14.70
C LEU A 109 10.49 -1.97 15.76
N ALA A 110 9.29 -2.10 16.36
CA ALA A 110 9.05 -3.01 17.47
C ALA A 110 9.28 -4.48 17.09
N ASN A 111 9.11 -4.81 15.81
CA ASN A 111 9.28 -6.17 15.28
C ASN A 111 10.61 -6.37 14.55
N GLY A 112 11.52 -5.40 14.61
CA GLY A 112 12.90 -5.48 14.09
C GLY A 112 12.99 -5.56 12.57
N VAL A 113 12.02 -5.01 11.85
CA VAL A 113 12.07 -4.92 10.38
C VAL A 113 12.99 -3.80 9.93
N ILE A 114 12.96 -2.69 10.67
CA ILE A 114 13.82 -1.53 10.46
C ILE A 114 14.50 -1.11 11.77
N ASP A 115 15.55 -0.30 11.66
CA ASP A 115 16.07 0.48 12.78
C ASP A 115 15.52 1.92 12.80
N GLU A 116 15.89 2.71 13.82
CA GLU A 116 15.50 4.12 13.99
C GLU A 116 15.94 5.03 12.81
N LYS A 117 16.83 4.55 11.93
CA LYS A 117 17.27 5.25 10.72
C LYS A 117 16.59 4.71 9.46
N TYR A 118 15.53 3.92 9.61
CA TYR A 118 14.76 3.31 8.53
C TYR A 118 15.58 2.38 7.63
N ARG A 119 16.66 1.80 8.16
CA ARG A 119 17.46 0.81 7.44
C ARG A 119 16.86 -0.57 7.65
N TRP A 120 16.82 -1.39 6.60
CA TRP A 120 16.40 -2.78 6.70
C TRP A 120 17.26 -3.57 7.71
N THR A 121 16.62 -4.15 8.73
CA THR A 121 17.27 -4.99 9.75
C THR A 121 16.68 -6.40 9.82
N TYR A 122 15.72 -6.73 8.95
CA TYR A 122 14.98 -7.99 8.98
C TYR A 122 15.72 -9.20 8.37
N GLY A 123 17.03 -9.10 8.13
CA GLY A 123 17.84 -10.18 7.56
C GLY A 123 17.25 -10.73 6.26
N GLN A 124 17.03 -12.04 6.21
CA GLN A 124 16.41 -12.76 5.09
C GLN A 124 14.87 -12.84 5.18
N GLY A 125 14.27 -12.17 6.16
CA GLY A 125 12.81 -12.13 6.32
C GLY A 125 12.14 -11.36 5.17
N GLN A 126 10.81 -11.40 5.15
CA GLN A 126 10.00 -10.68 4.17
C GLN A 126 9.01 -9.74 4.85
N LEU A 127 8.80 -8.57 4.26
CA LEU A 127 7.69 -7.67 4.56
C LEU A 127 6.70 -7.72 3.41
N ILE A 128 5.43 -7.94 3.70
CA ILE A 128 4.36 -8.06 2.71
C ILE A 128 3.26 -7.06 3.05
N ILE A 129 2.90 -6.23 2.07
CA ILE A 129 1.82 -5.24 2.15
C ILE A 129 0.69 -5.66 1.20
N ALA A 130 -0.48 -5.94 1.75
CA ALA A 130 -1.66 -6.43 1.03
C ALA A 130 -2.60 -5.30 0.56
N GLY A 131 -2.05 -4.18 0.08
CA GLY A 131 -2.83 -3.11 -0.54
C GLY A 131 -3.19 -1.93 0.36
N ASP A 132 -3.92 -1.00 -0.26
CA ASP A 132 -4.41 0.27 0.29
C ASP A 132 -3.30 1.11 0.93
N LEU A 133 -2.43 1.56 0.03
CA LEU A 133 -1.31 2.44 0.34
C LEU A 133 -1.72 3.90 0.48
N PHE A 134 -2.84 4.27 -0.14
CA PHE A 134 -3.33 5.63 -0.31
C PHE A 134 -4.53 5.98 0.59
N ASP A 135 -4.92 7.25 0.52
CA ASP A 135 -6.17 7.82 1.04
C ASP A 135 -6.30 7.86 2.56
N ARG A 136 -7.36 8.54 3.03
CA ARG A 136 -7.77 8.79 4.43
C ARG A 136 -6.75 9.56 5.28
N GLY A 137 -5.59 8.98 5.55
CA GLY A 137 -4.54 9.56 6.39
C GLY A 137 -3.76 10.69 5.71
N LYS A 138 -2.94 11.36 6.54
CA LYS A 138 -2.19 12.56 6.16
C LYS A 138 -0.70 12.29 5.85
N GLU A 139 -0.21 11.07 6.04
CA GLU A 139 1.20 10.75 5.85
C GLU A 139 1.41 9.64 4.81
N VAL A 140 0.63 9.68 3.73
CA VAL A 140 0.71 8.74 2.59
C VAL A 140 2.10 8.81 1.95
N LEU A 141 2.63 10.00 1.71
CA LEU A 141 3.91 10.15 1.01
C LEU A 141 5.11 9.56 1.77
N PRO A 142 5.32 9.86 3.07
CA PRO A 142 6.34 9.20 3.86
C PRO A 142 6.21 7.68 3.84
N TYR A 143 5.00 7.15 3.91
CA TYR A 143 4.75 5.72 3.82
C TYR A 143 5.17 5.12 2.47
N LEU A 144 4.73 5.70 1.35
CA LEU A 144 5.11 5.24 0.01
C LEU A 144 6.63 5.29 -0.20
N TRP A 145 7.29 6.37 0.25
CA TRP A 145 8.73 6.51 0.13
C TRP A 145 9.51 5.53 1.01
N LEU A 146 9.01 5.21 2.20
CA LEU A 146 9.60 4.19 3.05
C LEU A 146 9.48 2.80 2.41
N LEU A 147 8.31 2.43 1.86
CA LEU A 147 8.15 1.19 1.11
C LEU A 147 9.09 1.12 -0.11
N TYR A 148 9.16 2.21 -0.88
CA TYR A 148 10.08 2.33 -2.02
C TYR A 148 11.54 2.09 -1.60
N LYS A 149 11.95 2.69 -0.48
CA LYS A 149 13.29 2.54 0.09
C LYS A 149 13.55 1.09 0.53
N LEU A 150 12.64 0.51 1.31
CA LEU A 150 12.80 -0.85 1.84
C LEU A 150 12.79 -1.91 0.74
N GLU A 151 12.02 -1.72 -0.33
CA GLU A 151 12.05 -2.62 -1.51
C GLU A 151 13.43 -2.64 -2.20
N ALA A 152 14.22 -1.57 -2.08
CA ALA A 152 15.59 -1.54 -2.60
C ALA A 152 16.64 -2.12 -1.64
N GLU A 153 16.34 -2.17 -0.34
CA GLU A 153 17.29 -2.59 0.71
C GLU A 153 17.05 -4.03 1.20
N GLY A 154 15.83 -4.53 1.06
CA GLY A 154 15.40 -5.80 1.60
C GLY A 154 14.39 -6.52 0.71
N ASN A 155 13.61 -7.42 1.32
CA ASN A 155 12.65 -8.26 0.62
C ASN A 155 11.22 -7.80 0.96
N VAL A 156 10.71 -6.86 0.15
CA VAL A 156 9.40 -6.26 0.34
C VAL A 156 8.49 -6.60 -0.83
N HIS A 157 7.31 -7.14 -0.53
CA HIS A 157 6.24 -7.38 -1.49
C HIS A 157 5.16 -6.32 -1.28
N VAL A 158 4.85 -5.56 -2.33
CA VAL A 158 3.79 -4.54 -2.29
C VAL A 158 2.73 -4.90 -3.31
N ILE A 159 1.54 -5.23 -2.82
CA ILE A 159 0.36 -5.54 -3.62
C ILE A 159 -0.53 -4.30 -3.68
N LEU A 160 -1.18 -4.06 -4.82
CA LEU A 160 -2.13 -2.96 -4.96
C LEU A 160 -3.52 -3.33 -4.45
N GLY A 161 -4.13 -2.44 -3.68
CA GLY A 161 -5.52 -2.46 -3.24
C GLY A 161 -6.44 -1.55 -4.04
N ASN A 162 -7.68 -1.38 -3.57
CA ASN A 162 -8.65 -0.56 -4.28
C ASN A 162 -8.32 0.93 -4.21
N HIS A 163 -7.87 1.45 -3.07
CA HIS A 163 -7.51 2.86 -2.93
C HIS A 163 -6.34 3.21 -3.87
N ASP A 164 -5.39 2.28 -4.07
CA ASP A 164 -4.27 2.46 -4.99
C ASP A 164 -4.74 2.59 -6.45
N ILE A 165 -5.61 1.67 -6.88
CA ILE A 165 -6.14 1.68 -8.24
C ILE A 165 -7.09 2.85 -8.46
N MET A 166 -7.93 3.20 -7.49
CA MET A 166 -8.78 4.39 -7.54
C MET A 166 -7.94 5.65 -7.82
N ASN A 167 -6.85 5.84 -7.07
CA ASN A 167 -5.93 6.95 -7.27
C ASN A 167 -5.30 6.93 -8.69
N LEU A 168 -4.87 5.78 -9.18
CA LEU A 168 -4.32 5.67 -10.54
C LEU A 168 -5.36 5.87 -11.66
N GLN A 169 -6.63 5.58 -11.39
CA GLN A 169 -7.76 5.74 -12.33
C GLN A 169 -8.41 7.13 -12.31
N GLY A 170 -7.96 8.03 -11.43
CA GLY A 170 -8.52 9.37 -11.29
C GLY A 170 -9.75 9.45 -10.38
N ASP A 171 -10.01 8.42 -9.58
CA ASP A 171 -11.06 8.43 -8.57
C ASP A 171 -10.46 8.86 -7.21
N PHE A 172 -10.67 10.13 -6.87
CA PHE A 172 -10.06 10.76 -5.71
C PHE A 172 -11.05 11.00 -4.57
N ARG A 173 -12.14 10.24 -4.49
CA ARG A 173 -13.21 10.48 -3.51
C ARG A 173 -12.75 10.38 -2.05
N TYR A 174 -11.70 9.58 -1.78
CA TYR A 174 -11.16 9.35 -0.43
C TYR A 174 -9.83 10.08 -0.16
N VAL A 175 -9.30 10.80 -1.14
CA VAL A 175 -8.08 11.60 -0.99
C VAL A 175 -8.36 12.77 -0.07
N ALA A 176 -7.54 12.92 0.98
CA ALA A 176 -7.62 14.05 1.91
C ALA A 176 -7.56 15.40 1.14
N PRO A 177 -8.48 16.35 1.40
CA PRO A 177 -8.58 17.60 0.63
C PRO A 177 -7.26 18.39 0.52
N GLU A 178 -6.42 18.31 1.53
CA GLU A 178 -5.14 19.00 1.63
C GLU A 178 -4.20 18.64 0.46
N TYR A 179 -4.14 17.37 0.04
CA TYR A 179 -3.28 16.97 -1.07
C TYR A 179 -3.70 17.60 -2.40
N LYS A 180 -5.01 17.75 -2.64
CA LYS A 180 -5.52 18.42 -3.86
C LYS A 180 -5.21 19.92 -3.83
N ALA A 181 -5.35 20.55 -2.67
CA ALA A 181 -4.98 21.96 -2.48
C ALA A 181 -3.47 22.17 -2.68
N ASN A 182 -2.64 21.31 -2.10
CA ASN A 182 -1.19 21.35 -2.23
C ASN A 182 -0.73 21.12 -3.67
N ALA A 183 -1.33 20.15 -4.39
CA ALA A 183 -1.08 19.93 -5.82
C ALA A 183 -1.27 21.22 -6.62
N LYS A 184 -2.41 21.90 -6.41
CA LYS A 184 -2.73 23.15 -7.08
C LYS A 184 -1.72 24.26 -6.76
N LEU A 185 -1.29 24.38 -5.51
CA LEU A 185 -0.26 25.34 -5.11
C LEU A 185 1.08 25.05 -5.83
N MET A 186 1.43 23.78 -6.01
CA MET A 186 2.61 23.36 -6.79
C MET A 186 2.45 23.50 -8.31
N GLY A 187 1.28 23.96 -8.79
CA GLY A 187 0.96 24.10 -10.22
C GLY A 187 0.71 22.76 -10.91
N GLU A 188 0.21 21.76 -10.20
CA GLU A 188 -0.08 20.40 -10.68
C GLU A 188 -1.53 20.03 -10.35
N SER A 189 -2.12 19.06 -11.06
CA SER A 189 -3.30 18.36 -10.55
C SER A 189 -2.88 17.24 -9.60
N TYR A 190 -3.78 16.76 -8.74
CA TYR A 190 -3.48 15.59 -7.90
C TYR A 190 -3.14 14.34 -8.72
N ALA A 191 -3.76 14.18 -9.90
CA ALA A 191 -3.43 13.08 -10.82
C ALA A 191 -1.98 13.15 -11.32
N ASP A 192 -1.45 14.36 -11.55
CA ASP A 192 -0.09 14.56 -12.06
C ASP A 192 0.98 14.12 -11.04
N LEU A 193 0.67 14.12 -9.74
CA LEU A 193 1.58 13.73 -8.67
C LEU A 193 2.00 12.25 -8.74
N PHE A 194 1.14 11.39 -9.29
CA PHE A 194 1.35 9.95 -9.44
C PHE A 194 1.25 9.47 -10.90
N ALA A 195 1.38 10.40 -11.84
CA ALA A 195 1.39 10.10 -13.27
C ALA A 195 2.61 9.26 -13.68
N ALA A 196 2.59 8.68 -14.88
CA ALA A 196 3.66 7.81 -15.37
C ALA A 196 5.02 8.52 -15.54
N ASN A 197 5.04 9.85 -15.52
CA ASN A 197 6.27 10.64 -15.51
C ASN A 197 6.82 10.90 -14.09
N THR A 198 6.18 10.43 -13.01
CA THR A 198 6.71 10.56 -11.65
C THR A 198 7.38 9.28 -11.17
N GLU A 199 8.33 9.40 -10.23
CA GLU A 199 9.07 8.25 -9.70
C GLU A 199 8.13 7.25 -9.00
N LEU A 200 7.32 7.73 -8.05
CA LEU A 200 6.32 6.90 -7.37
C LEU A 200 5.25 6.40 -8.35
N GLY A 201 4.83 7.22 -9.32
CA GLY A 201 3.88 6.79 -10.34
C GLY A 201 4.41 5.63 -11.21
N ARG A 202 5.68 5.66 -11.61
CA ARG A 202 6.32 4.52 -12.29
C ARG A 202 6.44 3.31 -11.37
N TRP A 203 6.85 3.52 -10.11
CA TRP A 203 7.00 2.46 -9.12
C TRP A 203 5.69 1.73 -8.84
N LEU A 204 4.58 2.43 -8.64
CA LEU A 204 3.25 1.83 -8.45
C LEU A 204 2.84 0.95 -9.64
N ARG A 205 3.13 1.41 -10.87
CA ARG A 205 2.83 0.65 -12.10
C ARG A 205 3.67 -0.63 -12.26
N THR A 206 4.69 -0.85 -11.43
CA THR A 206 5.43 -2.12 -11.39
C THR A 206 4.80 -3.18 -10.50
N LYS A 207 3.85 -2.81 -9.63
CA LYS A 207 3.30 -3.69 -8.62
C LYS A 207 2.32 -4.71 -9.19
N ASN A 208 2.19 -5.80 -8.45
CA ASN A 208 1.22 -6.86 -8.72
C ASN A 208 -0.07 -6.58 -7.93
N VAL A 209 -1.14 -7.26 -8.31
CA VAL A 209 -2.46 -7.26 -7.65
C VAL A 209 -2.72 -8.57 -6.89
N ILE A 210 -1.92 -9.59 -7.20
CA ILE A 210 -1.96 -10.90 -6.54
C ILE A 210 -0.58 -11.56 -6.64
N GLU A 211 -0.08 -12.09 -5.54
CA GLU A 211 1.20 -12.82 -5.50
C GLU A 211 1.09 -14.10 -4.68
N LYS A 212 1.94 -15.08 -4.99
CA LYS A 212 2.20 -16.22 -4.12
C LYS A 212 3.60 -16.11 -3.52
N VAL A 213 3.68 -15.95 -2.21
CA VAL A 213 4.93 -15.87 -1.44
C VAL A 213 5.03 -17.12 -0.55
N GLY A 214 5.89 -18.06 -0.92
CA GLY A 214 5.92 -19.38 -0.28
C GLY A 214 4.60 -20.11 -0.51
N ASP A 215 3.90 -20.46 0.57
CA ASP A 215 2.59 -21.12 0.52
C ASP A 215 1.40 -20.15 0.70
N VAL A 216 1.66 -18.83 0.75
CA VAL A 216 0.64 -17.81 1.00
C VAL A 216 0.29 -17.09 -0.30
N LEU A 217 -1.00 -17.08 -0.65
CA LEU A 217 -1.57 -16.26 -1.71
C LEU A 217 -1.99 -14.92 -1.11
N VAL A 218 -1.39 -13.83 -1.58
CA VAL A 218 -1.57 -12.47 -1.03
C VAL A 218 -2.26 -11.60 -2.07
N LEU A 219 -3.34 -10.94 -1.66
CA LEU A 219 -4.08 -9.96 -2.43
C LEU A 219 -4.88 -9.06 -1.51
N HIS A 220 -5.41 -7.96 -2.03
CA HIS A 220 -6.08 -6.99 -1.18
C HIS A 220 -7.49 -7.40 -0.75
N GLY A 221 -8.45 -7.52 -1.69
CA GLY A 221 -9.83 -7.90 -1.36
C GLY A 221 -10.02 -9.42 -1.29
N GLY A 222 -9.79 -10.10 -2.41
CA GLY A 222 -9.94 -11.56 -2.47
C GLY A 222 -10.24 -12.11 -3.86
N VAL A 223 -10.27 -13.44 -3.97
CA VAL A 223 -10.64 -14.14 -5.22
C VAL A 223 -12.09 -14.56 -5.13
N SER A 224 -12.96 -13.88 -5.88
CA SER A 224 -14.36 -14.29 -5.99
C SER A 224 -14.52 -15.58 -6.81
N PRO A 225 -15.65 -16.30 -6.68
CA PRO A 225 -15.93 -17.46 -7.53
C PRO A 225 -15.89 -17.14 -9.04
N ALA A 226 -16.27 -15.92 -9.44
CA ALA A 226 -16.19 -15.47 -10.83
C ALA A 226 -14.74 -15.36 -11.31
N VAL A 227 -13.86 -14.74 -10.52
CA VAL A 227 -12.42 -14.67 -10.81
C VAL A 227 -11.79 -16.06 -10.82
N ASN A 228 -12.10 -16.90 -9.83
CA ASN A 228 -11.58 -18.26 -9.75
C ASN A 228 -11.96 -19.08 -11.00
N LYS A 229 -13.21 -18.98 -11.46
CA LYS A 229 -13.70 -19.67 -12.67
C LYS A 229 -12.97 -19.27 -13.96
N MET A 230 -12.30 -18.11 -13.99
CA MET A 230 -11.48 -17.73 -15.14
C MET A 230 -10.32 -18.70 -15.36
N GLY A 231 -9.80 -19.36 -14.31
CA GLY A 231 -8.69 -20.31 -14.41
C GLY A 231 -7.38 -19.65 -14.87
N TRP A 232 -7.21 -18.34 -14.66
CA TRP A 232 -6.04 -17.60 -15.12
C TRP A 232 -4.85 -17.80 -14.19
N SER A 233 -3.65 -17.87 -14.78
CA SER A 233 -2.42 -17.84 -14.01
C SER A 233 -2.16 -16.48 -13.37
N LEU A 234 -1.37 -16.44 -12.29
CA LEU A 234 -0.97 -15.19 -11.64
C LEU A 234 -0.30 -14.21 -12.62
N ASN A 235 0.52 -14.69 -13.55
CA ASN A 235 1.11 -13.86 -14.61
C ASN A 235 0.04 -13.19 -15.47
N ARG A 236 -0.97 -13.96 -15.92
CA ARG A 236 -2.05 -13.43 -16.77
C ARG A 236 -2.90 -12.42 -16.03
N ILE A 237 -3.22 -12.69 -14.76
CA ILE A 237 -3.98 -11.77 -13.91
C ILE A 237 -3.23 -10.44 -13.76
N ASN A 238 -1.97 -10.49 -13.30
CA ASN A 238 -1.18 -9.30 -13.05
C ASN A 238 -0.89 -8.49 -14.32
N ASN A 239 -0.55 -9.15 -15.43
CA ASN A 239 -0.29 -8.46 -16.69
C ASN A 239 -1.55 -7.82 -17.26
N THR A 240 -2.70 -8.52 -17.19
CA THR A 240 -3.99 -7.96 -17.61
C THR A 240 -4.33 -6.75 -16.75
N ALA A 241 -4.37 -6.88 -15.42
CA ALA A 241 -4.76 -5.79 -14.53
C ALA A 241 -3.88 -4.54 -14.71
N ARG A 242 -2.56 -4.72 -14.85
CA ARG A 242 -1.58 -3.64 -15.03
C ARG A 242 -1.85 -2.79 -16.28
N SER A 243 -2.31 -3.40 -17.37
CA SER A 243 -2.69 -2.67 -18.59
C SER A 243 -3.87 -1.72 -18.39
N PHE A 244 -4.63 -1.86 -17.30
CA PHE A 244 -5.83 -1.07 -17.01
C PHE A 244 -5.74 -0.27 -15.69
N TYR A 245 -4.55 -0.16 -15.07
CA TYR A 245 -4.37 0.61 -13.82
C TYR A 245 -4.81 2.07 -13.94
N THR A 246 -4.75 2.66 -15.13
CA THR A 246 -5.16 4.06 -15.36
C THR A 246 -6.46 4.18 -16.14
N THR A 247 -7.16 3.07 -16.38
CA THR A 247 -8.44 3.07 -17.09
C THR A 247 -9.57 3.32 -16.08
N PRO A 248 -10.33 4.43 -16.19
CA PRO A 248 -11.43 4.68 -15.27
C PRO A 248 -12.42 3.52 -15.26
N MET A 249 -12.97 3.17 -14.09
CA MET A 249 -13.89 2.04 -13.93
C MET A 249 -15.08 2.06 -14.91
N LYS A 250 -15.61 3.25 -15.21
CA LYS A 250 -16.70 3.45 -16.20
C LYS A 250 -16.32 3.10 -17.65
N SER A 251 -15.03 3.07 -17.94
CA SER A 251 -14.45 2.80 -19.26
C SER A 251 -13.78 1.42 -19.30
N LEU A 252 -13.89 0.62 -18.24
CA LEU A 252 -13.37 -0.72 -18.18
C LEU A 252 -14.22 -1.64 -19.10
N PRO A 253 -13.58 -2.47 -19.95
CA PRO A 253 -14.29 -3.48 -20.74
C PRO A 253 -15.13 -4.41 -19.87
N ASP A 254 -16.30 -4.83 -20.36
CA ASP A 254 -17.19 -5.75 -19.63
C ASP A 254 -16.48 -7.06 -19.25
N SER A 255 -15.61 -7.55 -20.12
CA SER A 255 -14.80 -8.76 -19.90
C SER A 255 -13.84 -8.66 -18.70
N LEU A 256 -13.58 -7.47 -18.18
CA LEU A 256 -12.70 -7.24 -17.02
C LEU A 256 -13.46 -6.83 -15.76
N LYS A 257 -14.78 -6.63 -15.82
CA LYS A 257 -15.58 -6.25 -14.65
C LYS A 257 -15.52 -7.29 -13.54
N ASP A 258 -15.46 -8.57 -13.88
CA ASP A 258 -15.31 -9.65 -12.90
C ASP A 258 -13.92 -9.64 -12.23
N LEU A 259 -12.88 -9.15 -12.92
CA LEU A 259 -11.52 -9.12 -12.40
C LEU A 259 -11.24 -7.86 -11.54
N MET A 260 -11.68 -6.70 -12.00
CA MET A 260 -11.31 -5.40 -11.43
C MET A 260 -12.48 -4.61 -10.81
N GLY A 261 -13.72 -5.04 -11.06
CA GLY A 261 -14.91 -4.39 -10.51
C GLY A 261 -15.21 -4.79 -9.06
N GLY A 262 -16.42 -4.49 -8.60
CA GLY A 262 -16.81 -4.65 -7.19
C GLY A 262 -16.80 -6.08 -6.65
N GLN A 263 -16.76 -7.10 -7.52
CA GLN A 263 -16.58 -8.51 -7.15
C GLN A 263 -15.19 -9.04 -7.56
N GLY A 264 -14.30 -8.15 -7.99
CA GLY A 264 -12.95 -8.44 -8.42
C GLY A 264 -11.93 -8.39 -7.30
N LEU A 265 -10.66 -8.53 -7.67
CA LEU A 265 -9.53 -8.74 -6.77
C LEU A 265 -9.36 -7.66 -5.69
N PHE A 266 -9.70 -6.41 -6.03
CA PHE A 266 -9.53 -5.26 -5.16
C PHE A 266 -10.69 -5.05 -4.18
N TRP A 267 -11.87 -5.61 -4.44
CA TRP A 267 -13.10 -5.21 -3.75
C TRP A 267 -13.85 -6.38 -3.10
N TYR A 268 -13.49 -7.62 -3.43
CA TYR A 268 -14.25 -8.78 -2.99
C TYR A 268 -14.20 -8.95 -1.46
N ARG A 269 -15.37 -8.92 -0.80
CA ARG A 269 -15.51 -9.12 0.65
C ARG A 269 -16.14 -10.46 1.04
N GLY A 270 -16.40 -11.34 0.08
CA GLY A 270 -17.21 -12.55 0.32
C GLY A 270 -16.56 -13.58 1.24
N TYR A 271 -15.30 -13.42 1.67
CA TYR A 271 -14.75 -14.22 2.78
C TYR A 271 -15.40 -13.89 4.14
N PHE A 272 -15.92 -12.68 4.29
CA PHE A 272 -16.40 -12.15 5.58
C PHE A 272 -17.84 -11.66 5.51
N SER A 273 -18.27 -11.12 4.37
CA SER A 273 -19.58 -10.51 4.17
C SER A 273 -20.55 -11.44 3.43
N ALA A 274 -21.86 -11.26 3.68
CA ALA A 274 -22.91 -11.98 2.97
C ALA A 274 -23.07 -11.47 1.52
N PRO A 275 -23.30 -12.35 0.52
CA PRO A 275 -23.29 -13.81 0.64
C PRO A 275 -21.86 -14.34 0.85
N LYS A 276 -21.67 -15.10 1.93
CA LYS A 276 -20.35 -15.62 2.32
C LYS A 276 -19.95 -16.77 1.39
N THR A 277 -18.70 -16.77 0.96
CA THR A 277 -18.15 -17.81 0.09
C THR A 277 -18.04 -19.14 0.81
N THR A 278 -18.09 -20.23 0.05
CA THR A 278 -18.07 -21.59 0.58
C THR A 278 -16.64 -22.09 0.78
N MET A 279 -16.47 -23.06 1.68
CA MET A 279 -15.19 -23.77 1.85
C MET A 279 -14.69 -24.37 0.53
N ALA A 280 -15.60 -24.93 -0.28
CA ALA A 280 -15.25 -25.50 -1.58
C ALA A 280 -14.69 -24.46 -2.56
N ALA A 281 -15.22 -23.23 -2.55
CA ALA A 281 -14.68 -22.15 -3.38
C ALA A 281 -13.29 -21.69 -2.91
N VAL A 282 -13.06 -21.65 -1.60
CA VAL A 282 -11.74 -21.39 -1.01
C VAL A 282 -10.75 -22.48 -1.41
N ASP A 283 -11.14 -23.75 -1.29
CA ASP A 283 -10.30 -24.90 -1.66
C ASP A 283 -9.94 -24.89 -3.15
N SER A 284 -10.93 -24.62 -4.00
CA SER A 284 -10.71 -24.48 -5.44
C SER A 284 -9.71 -23.37 -5.76
N THR A 285 -9.79 -22.24 -5.06
CA THR A 285 -8.85 -21.11 -5.23
C THR A 285 -7.43 -21.50 -4.82
N LEU A 286 -7.29 -22.12 -3.64
CA LEU A 286 -6.00 -22.59 -3.13
C LEU A 286 -5.37 -23.62 -4.07
N GLN A 287 -6.18 -24.53 -4.62
CA GLN A 287 -5.73 -25.51 -5.60
C GLN A 287 -5.25 -24.83 -6.90
N LEU A 288 -6.04 -23.90 -7.45
CA LEU A 288 -5.70 -23.18 -8.68
C LEU A 288 -4.34 -22.48 -8.59
N PHE A 289 -4.05 -21.85 -7.46
CA PHE A 289 -2.78 -21.13 -7.24
C PHE A 289 -1.71 -21.95 -6.51
N SER A 290 -1.99 -23.22 -6.21
CA SER A 290 -1.12 -24.10 -5.45
C SER A 290 -0.66 -23.49 -4.11
N ALA A 291 -1.53 -22.76 -3.43
CA ALA A 291 -1.27 -22.14 -2.13
C ALA A 291 -1.94 -22.95 -1.00
N LYS A 292 -1.60 -22.66 0.26
CA LYS A 292 -2.25 -23.24 1.45
C LYS A 292 -3.10 -22.23 2.21
N THR A 293 -2.77 -20.95 2.11
CA THR A 293 -3.46 -19.88 2.82
C THR A 293 -3.66 -18.69 1.88
N ILE A 294 -4.84 -18.08 1.94
CA ILE A 294 -5.17 -16.80 1.31
C ILE A 294 -5.05 -15.72 2.40
N LEU A 295 -4.32 -14.65 2.14
CA LEU A 295 -4.17 -13.52 3.04
C LEU A 295 -4.68 -12.25 2.37
N VAL A 296 -5.61 -11.57 3.05
CA VAL A 296 -6.34 -10.41 2.54
C VAL A 296 -6.43 -9.26 3.54
N GLY A 297 -6.49 -8.04 3.02
CA GLY A 297 -6.81 -6.82 3.77
C GLY A 297 -8.27 -6.41 3.57
N HIS A 298 -8.48 -5.12 3.27
CA HIS A 298 -9.72 -4.49 2.78
C HIS A 298 -10.92 -4.44 3.74
N THR A 299 -11.15 -5.51 4.51
CA THR A 299 -12.32 -5.66 5.37
C THR A 299 -11.90 -5.63 6.83
N ILE A 300 -12.11 -4.48 7.47
CA ILE A 300 -11.97 -4.32 8.91
C ILE A 300 -13.01 -5.19 9.62
N LEU A 301 -12.54 -6.08 10.48
CA LEU A 301 -13.40 -6.95 11.29
C LEU A 301 -13.28 -6.62 12.77
N ALA A 302 -14.34 -6.86 13.54
CA ALA A 302 -14.37 -6.66 14.99
C ALA A 302 -13.23 -7.44 15.69
N LYS A 303 -12.96 -8.65 15.19
CA LYS A 303 -11.75 -9.42 15.48
C LYS A 303 -10.63 -9.01 14.51
N ASN A 304 -10.04 -7.83 14.71
CA ASN A 304 -8.94 -7.21 13.95
C ASN A 304 -8.24 -8.16 12.94
N ILE A 305 -7.33 -9.00 13.44
CA ILE A 305 -6.63 -10.03 12.66
C ILE A 305 -7.07 -11.40 13.15
N ALA A 306 -7.53 -12.25 12.24
CA ALA A 306 -8.01 -13.59 12.59
C ALA A 306 -7.86 -14.59 11.45
N VAL A 307 -7.96 -15.87 11.84
CA VAL A 307 -7.86 -17.03 10.95
C VAL A 307 -9.25 -17.63 10.75
N TYR A 308 -9.60 -17.85 9.49
CA TYR A 308 -10.91 -18.29 9.02
C TYR A 308 -10.78 -19.57 8.19
N TYR A 309 -11.91 -20.21 7.88
CA TYR A 309 -11.99 -21.35 6.97
C TYR A 309 -11.00 -22.48 7.32
N HIS A 310 -10.94 -22.86 8.60
CA HIS A 310 -10.01 -23.88 9.11
C HIS A 310 -8.51 -23.61 8.77
N GLY A 311 -8.07 -22.35 8.80
CA GLY A 311 -6.66 -22.00 8.53
C GLY A 311 -6.38 -21.55 7.10
N LYS A 312 -7.39 -21.55 6.23
CA LYS A 312 -7.22 -21.30 4.79
C LYS A 312 -7.30 -19.84 4.40
N VAL A 313 -7.91 -18.99 5.23
CA VAL A 313 -8.00 -17.54 4.98
C VAL A 313 -7.58 -16.76 6.22
N ILE A 314 -6.78 -15.71 6.05
CA ILE A 314 -6.38 -14.78 7.11
C ILE A 314 -6.76 -13.37 6.66
N GLY A 315 -7.59 -12.71 7.47
CA GLY A 315 -7.84 -11.27 7.35
C GLY A 315 -6.83 -10.50 8.19
N VAL A 316 -6.15 -9.53 7.60
CA VAL A 316 -5.09 -8.74 8.27
C VAL A 316 -5.37 -7.23 8.32
N ASP A 317 -6.50 -6.78 7.79
CA ASP A 317 -6.91 -5.38 7.88
C ASP A 317 -7.39 -5.03 9.29
N VAL A 318 -6.89 -3.92 9.80
CA VAL A 318 -7.16 -3.40 11.13
C VAL A 318 -7.51 -1.94 11.04
N ASN A 319 -8.34 -1.46 11.96
CA ASN A 319 -8.70 -0.04 11.99
C ASN A 319 -7.54 0.81 12.54
N GLN A 320 -6.57 1.13 11.67
CA GLN A 320 -5.39 1.92 12.03
C GLN A 320 -5.79 3.29 12.60
N HIS A 321 -6.79 3.93 12.01
CA HIS A 321 -7.32 5.22 12.48
C HIS A 321 -7.97 5.16 13.88
N ALA A 322 -8.40 3.98 14.34
CA ALA A 322 -8.88 3.76 15.70
C ALA A 322 -7.77 3.32 16.68
N GLY A 323 -6.50 3.42 16.29
CA GLY A 323 -5.35 3.07 17.12
C GLY A 323 -5.10 1.56 17.26
N LYS A 324 -5.65 0.75 16.34
CA LYS A 324 -5.44 -0.70 16.33
C LYS A 324 -4.25 -1.03 15.42
N HIS A 325 -3.07 -1.17 16.02
CA HIS A 325 -1.82 -1.39 15.29
C HIS A 325 -1.34 -2.83 15.48
N ASN A 326 -1.77 -3.71 14.57
CA ASN A 326 -1.38 -5.11 14.60
C ASN A 326 -0.84 -5.58 13.25
N ALA A 327 -0.07 -6.66 13.30
CA ALA A 327 0.45 -7.36 12.12
C ALA A 327 0.29 -8.87 12.26
N ALA A 328 0.23 -9.58 11.14
CA ALA A 328 0.36 -11.04 11.13
C ALA A 328 1.80 -11.44 10.82
N LEU A 329 2.34 -12.41 11.55
CA LEU A 329 3.68 -12.95 11.34
C LEU A 329 3.58 -14.45 11.07
N LEU A 330 4.15 -14.90 9.96
CA LEU A 330 4.44 -16.31 9.73
C LEU A 330 5.92 -16.55 10.03
N GLU A 331 6.20 -17.29 11.10
CA GLU A 331 7.56 -17.65 11.49
C GLU A 331 7.67 -19.17 11.66
N ASN A 332 8.59 -19.79 10.91
CA ASN A 332 8.84 -21.23 10.93
C ASN A 332 7.56 -22.09 10.79
N GLY A 333 6.63 -21.64 9.94
CA GLY A 333 5.37 -22.34 9.67
C GLY A 333 4.25 -22.07 10.69
N GLN A 334 4.47 -21.21 11.69
CA GLN A 334 3.48 -20.84 12.69
C GLN A 334 3.05 -19.38 12.56
N TRP A 335 1.76 -19.13 12.72
CA TRP A 335 1.18 -17.79 12.67
C TRP A 335 1.15 -17.13 14.04
N PHE A 336 1.48 -15.85 14.07
CA PHE A 336 1.45 -15.01 15.25
C PHE A 336 0.78 -13.66 14.97
N LEU A 337 0.10 -13.14 15.97
CA LEU A 337 -0.35 -11.76 16.04
C LEU A 337 0.74 -10.94 16.73
N LEU A 338 1.16 -9.87 16.06
CA LEU A 338 2.06 -8.86 16.63
C LEU A 338 1.32 -7.56 16.90
N ASP A 339 1.82 -6.78 17.86
CA ASP A 339 1.44 -5.38 18.02
C ASP A 339 2.64 -4.45 17.77
N ASP A 340 2.38 -3.15 17.89
CA ASP A 340 3.36 -2.08 17.73
C ASP A 340 4.27 -1.85 18.95
N LYS A 341 4.18 -2.74 19.95
CA LYS A 341 5.03 -2.77 21.15
C LYS A 341 5.91 -4.02 21.20
N GLY A 342 5.84 -4.87 20.18
CA GLY A 342 6.63 -6.09 20.05
C GLY A 342 6.05 -7.29 20.80
N SER A 343 4.80 -7.18 21.27
CA SER A 343 4.06 -8.34 21.79
C SER A 343 3.85 -9.36 20.68
N LYS A 344 3.98 -10.63 21.01
CA LYS A 344 3.83 -11.74 20.07
C LYS A 344 2.94 -12.81 20.69
N GLN A 345 1.81 -13.09 20.05
CA GLN A 345 0.84 -14.09 20.51
C GLN A 345 0.53 -15.10 19.40
N PRO A 346 0.30 -16.39 19.70
CA PRO A 346 -0.13 -17.35 18.70
C PRO A 346 -1.44 -16.92 18.02
N LEU A 347 -1.44 -16.91 16.69
CA LEU A 347 -2.62 -16.64 15.88
C LEU A 347 -3.18 -17.97 15.38
N VAL A 348 -4.24 -18.44 16.04
CA VAL A 348 -4.82 -19.77 15.80
C VAL A 348 -6.25 -19.68 15.31
N TYR A 349 -6.65 -20.67 14.50
CA TYR A 349 -8.03 -20.83 14.09
C TYR A 349 -8.94 -21.10 15.29
N ARG A 350 -10.09 -20.43 15.32
CA ARG A 350 -11.19 -20.68 16.24
C ARG A 350 -12.48 -20.77 15.44
N LYS A 351 -13.35 -21.73 15.78
CA LYS A 351 -14.57 -21.99 15.00
C LYS A 351 -15.47 -20.76 14.91
N GLU A 352 -15.52 -19.97 15.99
CA GLU A 352 -16.31 -18.75 16.10
C GLU A 352 -15.77 -17.61 15.23
N ASN A 353 -14.60 -17.76 14.60
CA ASN A 353 -14.13 -16.79 13.60
C ASN A 353 -14.96 -16.90 12.32
N ASP A 354 -15.50 -18.08 11.99
CA ASP A 354 -16.30 -18.25 10.78
C ASP A 354 -17.73 -17.69 10.92
N GLU A 355 -18.14 -17.29 12.12
CA GLU A 355 -19.46 -16.75 12.43
C GLU A 355 -19.51 -15.21 12.36
N VAL A 356 -19.00 -14.63 11.25
CA VAL A 356 -18.99 -13.17 11.03
C VAL A 356 -20.42 -12.67 10.77
N LYS A 357 -20.88 -11.72 11.57
CA LYS A 357 -22.18 -11.04 11.43
C LYS A 357 -22.00 -9.69 10.73
N ALA A 358 -23.08 -9.13 10.20
CA ALA A 358 -23.05 -7.82 9.54
C ALA A 358 -22.50 -6.71 10.45
N GLY A 359 -22.80 -6.74 11.75
CA GLY A 359 -22.28 -5.76 12.72
C GLY A 359 -20.82 -5.96 13.12
N ASP A 360 -20.17 -7.05 12.69
CA ASP A 360 -18.75 -7.29 12.94
C ASP A 360 -17.86 -6.66 11.86
N ILE A 361 -18.44 -6.15 10.77
CA ILE A 361 -17.72 -5.55 9.64
C ILE A 361 -17.84 -4.03 9.75
N ASN A 362 -16.71 -3.33 9.76
CA ASN A 362 -16.66 -1.87 9.81
C ASN A 362 -16.49 -1.23 8.43
#